data_AF-A0A1E5V790-F1
#
_entry.id   AF-A0A1E5V790-F1
#
_cell.length_a   1.000
_cell.length_b   1.000
_cell.length_c   1.000
_cell.angle_alpha   90.00
_cell.angle_beta   90.00
_cell.angle_gamma   90.00
#
_symmetry.space_group_name_H-M   'P 1'
#
loop_
_entity.id
_entity.type
_entity.pdbx_description
1 polymer ?
#
loop_
_entity_poly.entity_id
_entity_poly.type
_entity_poly.pdbx_seq_one_letter_code
_entity_poly.pdbx_strand_id
1 'polypeptide(L)' 'MATVKVFGPAMSTNVARVLVCLEEVGAEYEVVNIDFQAKEHKSPDHLARNVSNRRSFHCICSRSSLSLGLHD' A
#
# COMPACT_ATOMS: atom_id res chain seq x y z
N MET A 1 4.22 3.60 23.47
CA MET A 1 3.36 4.15 22.38
C MET A 1 2.93 2.98 21.51
N ALA A 2 1.76 3.04 20.87
CA ALA A 2 1.29 1.92 20.05
C ALA A 2 1.91 2.02 18.64
N THR A 3 2.74 1.04 18.27
CA THR A 3 3.33 0.95 16.92
C THR A 3 2.25 0.60 15.90
N VAL A 4 2.17 1.38 14.83
CA VAL A 4 1.18 1.18 13.75
C VAL A 4 1.69 0.11 12.78
N LYS A 5 0.85 -0.85 12.39
CA LYS A 5 1.23 -1.88 11.41
C LYS A 5 0.64 -1.57 10.04
N VAL A 6 1.49 -1.44 9.04
CA VAL A 6 1.10 -1.21 7.64
C VAL A 6 1.28 -2.53 6.87
N PHE A 7 0.19 -3.07 6.33
CA PHE A 7 0.20 -4.35 5.62
C PHE A 7 0.29 -4.14 4.11
N GLY A 8 1.39 -4.60 3.52
CA GLY A 8 1.65 -4.54 2.09
C GLY A 8 3.12 -4.25 1.79
N PRO A 9 3.58 -4.49 0.54
CA PRO A 9 4.94 -4.19 0.15
C PRO A 9 5.16 -2.69 0.05
N ALA A 10 6.29 -2.22 0.56
CA ALA A 10 6.69 -0.81 0.50
C ALA A 10 6.79 -0.27 -0.94
N MET A 11 7.02 -1.16 -1.93
CA MET A 11 7.01 -0.79 -3.36
C MET A 11 5.60 -0.50 -3.91
N SER A 12 4.53 -0.87 -3.21
CA SER A 12 3.17 -0.51 -3.64
C SER A 12 2.97 0.99 -3.46
N THR A 13 2.54 1.67 -4.51
CA THR A 13 2.31 3.13 -4.50
C THR A 13 1.35 3.57 -3.40
N ASN A 14 0.34 2.76 -3.09
CA ASN A 14 -0.61 3.07 -2.02
C ASN A 14 0.01 2.93 -0.62
N VAL A 15 0.86 1.90 -0.43
CA VAL A 15 1.59 1.70 0.84
C VAL A 15 2.59 2.84 1.02
N ALA A 16 3.39 3.16 -0.01
CA ALA A 16 4.37 4.23 0.03
C ALA A 16 3.78 5.58 0.47
N ARG A 17 2.56 5.92 0.02
CA ARG A 17 1.87 7.14 0.45
C ARG A 17 1.58 7.15 1.96
N VAL A 18 1.14 6.03 2.51
CA VAL A 18 0.89 5.90 3.95
C VAL A 18 2.20 6.03 4.73
N LEU A 19 3.29 5.43 4.24
CA LEU A 19 4.61 5.53 4.86
C LEU A 19 5.09 6.99 4.90
N VAL A 20 4.96 7.73 3.80
CA VAL A 20 5.31 9.16 3.77
C VAL A 20 4.53 9.95 4.83
N CYS A 21 3.21 9.75 4.93
CA CYS A 21 2.42 10.43 5.96
C CYS A 21 2.83 10.04 7.39
N LEU A 22 3.25 8.79 7.62
CA LEU A 22 3.73 8.33 8.92
C LEU A 22 5.10 8.93 9.27
N GLU A 23 5.98 9.10 8.29
CA GLU A 23 7.25 9.80 8.42
C GLU A 23 7.04 11.30 8.71
N GLU A 24 6.09 11.95 8.04
CA GLU A 24 5.77 13.37 8.24
C GLU A 24 5.31 13.66 9.68
N VAL A 25 4.59 12.73 10.30
CA VAL A 25 4.14 12.86 11.70
C VAL A 25 5.13 12.29 12.72
N GLY A 26 6.24 11.69 12.26
CA GLY A 26 7.25 11.06 13.12
C GLY A 26 6.70 9.88 13.95
N ALA A 27 5.72 9.14 13.43
CA ALA A 27 5.13 8.01 14.13
C ALA A 27 5.95 6.73 13.94
N GLU A 28 6.03 5.90 14.98
CA GLU A 28 6.63 4.58 14.88
C GLU A 28 5.68 3.60 14.16
N TYR A 29 6.16 2.98 13.08
CA TYR A 29 5.39 2.01 12.32
C TYR A 29 6.22 0.79 11.93
N GLU A 30 5.51 -0.32 11.69
CA GLU A 30 6.06 -1.59 11.21
C GLU A 30 5.42 -1.93 9.86
N VAL A 31 6.24 -2.21 8.85
CA VAL A 31 5.76 -2.65 7.54
C VAL A 31 5.75 -4.18 7.49
N VAL A 32 4.55 -4.75 7.41
CA VAL A 32 4.36 -6.19 7.25
C VAL A 32 4.16 -6.48 5.77
N ASN A 33 5.16 -7.13 5.18
CA ASN A 33 5.14 -7.47 3.77
C ASN A 33 4.05 -8.53 3.50
N ILE A 34 3.26 -8.35 2.45
CA ILE A 34 2.22 -9.29 2.02
C ILE A 34 2.59 -9.79 0.63
N ASP A 35 2.66 -11.11 0.46
CA ASP A 35 2.95 -11.68 -0.85
C ASP A 35 1.72 -11.68 -1.76
N PHE A 36 1.79 -10.88 -2.83
CA PHE A 36 0.75 -10.83 -3.85
C PHE A 36 0.77 -12.05 -4.78
N GLN A 37 1.93 -12.68 -5.00
CA GLN A 37 2.06 -13.88 -5.84
C GLN A 37 1.42 -15.10 -5.17
N ALA A 38 1.67 -15.29 -3.87
CA ALA A 38 1.02 -16.33 -3.06
C ALA A 38 -0.45 -16.04 -2.74
N LYS A 39 -1.01 -14.90 -3.20
CA LYS A 39 -2.39 -14.45 -2.92
C LYS A 39 -2.69 -14.29 -1.43
N GLU A 40 -1.69 -13.96 -0.62
CA GLU A 40 -1.81 -13.80 0.83
C GLU A 40 -2.78 -12.66 1.21
N HIS A 41 -2.89 -11.63 0.37
CA HIS A 41 -3.90 -10.56 0.49
C HIS A 41 -5.37 -11.05 0.42
N LYS A 42 -5.60 -12.33 0.07
CA LYS A 42 -6.92 -12.98 0.09
C LYS A 42 -7.08 -13.98 1.23
N SER A 43 -6.07 -14.14 2.06
CA SER A 43 -6.17 -14.94 3.28
C SER A 43 -7.29 -14.39 4.16
N PRO A 44 -7.98 -15.25 4.94
CA PRO A 44 -9.04 -14.81 5.84
C PRO A 44 -8.54 -13.75 6.84
N ASP A 45 -7.29 -13.84 7.29
CA ASP A 45 -6.66 -12.85 8.18
C ASP A 45 -6.53 -11.47 7.54
N HIS A 46 -6.13 -11.39 6.26
CA HIS A 46 -6.02 -10.12 5.55
C HIS A 46 -7.42 -9.57 5.19
N LEU A 47 -8.36 -10.46 4.84
CA LEU A 47 -9.74 -10.07 4.54
C LEU A 47 -10.48 -9.50 5.75
N ALA A 48 -10.17 -9.97 6.96
CA ALA A 48 -10.71 -9.40 8.20
C ALA A 48 -10.32 -7.93 8.40
N ARG A 49 -9.16 -7.51 7.88
CA ARG A 49 -8.69 -6.11 7.92
C ARG A 49 -9.18 -5.30 6.73
N ASN A 50 -9.21 -5.92 5.56
CA ASN A 50 -9.52 -5.26 4.29
C ASN A 50 -10.54 -6.09 3.48
N VAL A 51 -11.82 -5.84 3.74
CA VAL A 51 -12.93 -6.48 3.04
C VAL A 51 -13.05 -5.90 1.64
N SER A 52 -12.33 -6.48 0.69
CA SER A 52 -12.37 -6.07 -0.71
C SER A 52 -13.45 -6.84 -1.47
N ASN A 53 -14.72 -6.48 -1.27
CA ASN A 53 -15.79 -6.91 -2.17
C ASN A 53 -15.64 -6.15 -3.50
N ARG A 54 -15.33 -6.87 -4.59
CA ARG A 54 -14.98 -6.29 -5.91
C ARG A 54 -16.02 -5.29 -6.41
N ARG A 55 -15.71 -3.98 -6.40
CA ARG A 55 -16.15 -2.99 -7.43
C ARG A 55 -15.20 -1.81 -7.70
N SER A 56 -14.11 -1.59 -6.96
CA SER A 56 -13.37 -0.32 -7.05
C SER A 56 -11.87 -0.42 -7.34
N PHE A 57 -11.43 -1.35 -8.19
CA PHE A 57 -10.05 -1.34 -8.71
C PHE A 57 -9.87 -0.44 -9.95
N HIS A 58 -10.91 0.29 -10.39
CA HIS A 58 -10.86 1.09 -11.62
C HIS A 58 -10.42 2.55 -11.45
N CYS A 59 -10.18 3.02 -10.24
CA CYS A 59 -9.68 4.38 -10.01
C CYS A 59 -8.55 4.19 -9.01
N ILE A 60 -7.27 4.09 -9.40
CA ILE A 60 -6.36 5.25 -9.48
C ILE A 60 -5.25 5.07 -10.57
N CYS A 61 -5.15 3.94 -11.27
CA CYS A 61 -3.98 3.68 -12.15
C CYS A 61 -4.05 4.29 -13.56
N SER A 62 -5.16 4.94 -13.94
CA SER A 62 -5.37 5.45 -15.31
C SER A 62 -5.01 6.93 -15.53
N ARG A 63 -4.38 7.63 -14.57
CA ARG A 63 -4.13 9.08 -14.74
C ARG A 63 -2.77 9.62 -14.31
N SER A 64 -1.74 8.78 -14.30
CA SER A 64 -0.36 9.27 -14.23
C SER A 64 0.55 8.48 -15.16
N SER A 65 0.26 8.58 -16.46
CA SER A 65 1.36 8.71 -17.43
C SER A 65 1.98 10.09 -17.19
N LEU A 66 2.69 10.26 -16.06
CA LEU A 66 3.66 11.34 -15.96
C LEU A 66 4.90 10.82 -16.66
N SER A 67 5.06 11.29 -17.89
CA SER A 67 6.23 11.12 -18.72
C SER A 67 7.48 11.30 -17.86
N LEU A 68 8.28 10.24 -17.77
CA LEU A 68 9.68 10.32 -17.38
C LEU A 68 10.37 11.31 -18.32
N GLY A 69 10.51 12.55 -17.87
CA GLY A 69 11.43 13.53 -18.45
C GLY A 69 12.84 13.13 -18.05
N LEU A 70 13.43 12.26 -18.86
CA LEU A 70 14.87 12.01 -18.89
C LEU A 70 15.53 13.33 -19.33
N HIS A 71 16.31 13.94 -18.44
CA HIS A 71 17.13 15.10 -18.73
C HIS A 71 18.46 14.57 -19.28
N ASP A 72 18.75 14.89 -20.54
CA ASP A 72 20.12 15.15 -21.04
C ASP A 72 20.05 16.49 -21.79
#